data_AF-A0A935L6I8-F1
#
_entry.id   AF-A0A935L6I8-F1
#
_cell.length_a   1.000
_cell.length_b   1.000
_cell.length_c   1.000
_cell.angle_alpha   90.00
_cell.angle_beta   90.00
_cell.angle_gamma   90.00
#
_symmetry.space_group_name_H-M   'P 1'
#
loop_
_entity.id
_entity.type
_entity.pdbx_description
1 polymer ?
#
loop_
_entity_poly.entity_id
_entity_poly.type
_entity_poly.pdbx_seq_one_letter_code
_entity_poly.pdbx_strand_id
1 'polypeptide(L)' 'MFGLDGLTITEAQVAEFGMTWGVGGFIVFMLFVIASLARESKAGRFGTFVLFFVLAFGMLGFVAKTVIQMILGL' A
#
# COMPACT_ATOMS: atom_id res chain seq x y z
N MET A 1 -2.70 17.24 -33.59
CA MET A 1 -2.64 18.68 -33.92
C MET A 1 -3.77 19.33 -33.12
N PHE A 2 -3.57 19.81 -31.89
CA PHE A 2 -2.65 20.85 -31.43
C PHE A 2 -2.20 20.50 -30.01
N GLY A 3 -0.88 20.48 -29.77
CA GLY A 3 -0.29 20.11 -28.50
C GLY A 3 -0.24 21.28 -27.53
N LEU A 4 -0.68 21.05 -26.30
CA LEU A 4 -0.35 21.82 -25.11
C LEU A 4 0.10 20.82 -24.03
N ASP A 5 1.10 20.03 -24.41
CA ASP A 5 1.67 18.91 -23.65
C ASP A 5 2.75 19.41 -22.66
N GLY A 6 2.70 20.69 -22.27
CA GLY A 6 3.71 21.38 -21.47
C GLY A 6 3.36 21.57 -19.99
N LEU A 7 2.14 21.22 -19.56
CA LEU A 7 1.68 21.35 -18.16
C LEU A 7 1.13 20.03 -17.57
N THR A 8 1.34 18.88 -18.23
CA THR A 8 0.84 17.58 -17.75
C THR A 8 1.81 16.83 -16.84
N ILE A 9 2.99 17.40 -16.56
CA ILE A 9 4.04 16.77 -15.72
C ILE A 9 3.66 16.84 -14.22
N THR A 10 2.71 17.69 -13.82
CA THR A 10 2.40 17.90 -12.39
C THR A 10 1.01 17.40 -11.99
N GLU A 11 -0.04 17.63 -12.79
CA GLU A 11 -1.42 17.32 -12.35
C GLU A 11 -1.71 15.81 -12.37
N ALA A 12 -1.34 15.13 -13.45
CA ALA A 12 -1.54 13.69 -13.59
C ALA A 12 -0.64 12.90 -12.62
N GLN A 13 0.62 13.31 -12.43
CA GLN A 13 1.54 12.67 -11.48
C GLN A 13 1.10 12.86 -10.03
N VAL A 14 0.62 14.06 -9.64
CA VAL A 14 0.13 14.31 -8.28
C VAL A 14 -1.19 13.57 -8.03
N ALA A 15 -2.08 13.49 -9.03
CA ALA A 15 -3.31 12.71 -8.94
C ALA A 15 -3.03 11.20 -8.85
N GLU A 16 -2.12 10.67 -9.67
CA GLU A 16 -1.74 9.26 -9.64
C GLU A 16 -1.02 8.88 -8.34
N PHE A 17 -0.13 9.75 -7.86
CA PHE A 17 0.53 9.56 -6.57
C PHE A 17 -0.46 9.63 -5.42
N GLY A 18 -1.37 10.60 -5.42
CA GLY A 18 -2.44 10.73 -4.42
C GLY A 18 -3.45 9.58 -4.44
N MET A 19 -3.79 9.06 -5.61
CA MET A 19 -4.64 7.88 -5.77
C MET A 19 -3.94 6.61 -5.27
N THR A 20 -2.70 6.40 -5.68
CA THR A 20 -1.93 5.20 -5.33
C THR A 20 -1.62 5.14 -3.84
N TRP A 21 -1.17 6.26 -3.26
CA TRP A 21 -0.89 6.35 -1.82
C TRP A 21 -2.14 6.49 -0.97
N GLY A 22 -3.16 7.23 -1.44
CA GLY A 22 -4.43 7.40 -0.73
C GLY A 22 -5.20 6.08 -0.61
N VAL A 23 -5.33 5.34 -1.71
CA VAL A 23 -5.98 4.02 -1.70
C VAL A 23 -5.12 2.97 -0.99
N GLY A 24 -3.80 2.98 -1.20
CA GLY A 24 -2.88 2.07 -0.51
C GLY A 24 -2.91 2.24 1.01
N GLY A 25 -2.88 3.48 1.50
CA GLY A 25 -3.01 3.79 2.93
C GLY A 25 -4.37 3.40 3.51
N PHE A 26 -5.44 3.59 2.75
CA PHE A 26 -6.79 3.20 3.16
C PHE A 26 -6.95 1.67 3.32
N ILE A 27 -6.34 0.90 2.42
CA ILE A 27 -6.33 -0.58 2.49
C ILE A 27 -5.55 -1.06 3.73
N VAL A 28 -4.41 -0.45 4.03
CA VAL A 28 -3.63 -0.78 5.25
C VAL A 28 -4.41 -0.42 6.51
N PHE A 29 -5.13 0.71 6.51
CA PHE A 29 -5.99 1.10 7.62
C PHE A 29 -7.11 0.07 7.87
N MET A 30 -7.75 -0.46 6.81
CA MET A 30 -8.72 -1.56 6.94
C MET A 30 -8.09 -2.82 7.53
N LEU A 31 -6.90 -3.22 7.10
CA LEU A 31 -6.19 -4.39 7.64
C LEU A 31 -5.81 -4.20 9.12
N PHE A 32 -5.42 -2.98 9.51
CA PHE A 32 -5.11 -2.63 10.89
C PHE A 32 -6.36 -2.72 11.79
N VAL A 33 -7.51 -2.26 11.31
CA VAL A 33 -8.80 -2.36 12.03
C VAL A 33 -9.18 -3.84 12.24
N ILE A 34 -9.07 -4.68 11.21
CA ILE A 34 -9.34 -6.13 11.33
C ILE A 34 -8.39 -6.79 12.32
N ALA A 35 -7.12 -6.40 12.31
CA ALA A 35 -6.13 -6.91 13.24
C ALA A 35 -6.40 -6.48 14.69
N SER A 36 -6.92 -5.28 14.92
CA SER A 36 -7.38 -4.82 16.23
C SER A 36 -8.63 -5.59 16.69
N LEU A 37 -9.59 -5.80 15.79
CA LEU A 37 -10.83 -6.52 16.08
C LEU A 37 -10.58 -8.00 16.43
N ALA A 38 -9.61 -8.63 15.73
CA ALA A 38 -9.15 -9.98 16.03
C ALA A 38 -8.50 -10.09 17.42
N ARG A 39 -7.82 -9.02 17.87
CA ARG A 39 -7.14 -8.95 19.17
C ARG A 39 -8.12 -8.73 20.32
N GLU A 40 -9.14 -7.90 20.11
CA GLU A 40 -10.16 -7.57 21.10
C GLU A 40 -11.18 -8.72 21.31
N SER A 41 -11.39 -9.55 20.28
CA SER A 41 -12.27 -10.72 20.35
C SER A 41 -11.67 -11.97 21.03
N LYS A 42 -10.57 -11.85 21.80
CA LYS A 42 -9.86 -12.98 22.45
C LYS A 42 -9.42 -14.09 21.48
N ALA A 43 -8.98 -13.78 20.26
CA ALA A 43 -8.17 -14.76 19.52
C ALA A 43 -6.81 -14.88 20.24
N GLY A 44 -6.52 -16.04 20.85
CA GLY A 44 -5.29 -16.32 21.61
C GLY A 44 -3.99 -16.23 20.77
N ARG A 45 -2.95 -17.03 21.08
CA ARG A 45 -1.64 -17.11 20.38
C ARG A 45 -1.65 -16.93 18.85
N PHE A 46 -2.77 -17.26 18.20
CA PHE A 46 -3.05 -17.04 16.79
C PHE A 46 -3.03 -15.56 16.35
N GLY A 47 -3.55 -14.63 17.15
CA GLY A 47 -3.62 -13.21 16.79
C GLY A 47 -2.25 -12.53 16.67
N THR A 48 -1.33 -12.84 17.59
CA THR A 48 0.07 -12.38 17.50
C THR A 48 0.78 -12.94 16.27
N PHE A 49 0.49 -14.19 15.90
CA PHE A 49 1.06 -14.83 14.72
C PHE A 49 0.56 -14.19 13.42
N VAL A 50 -0.75 -13.94 13.32
CA VAL A 50 -1.37 -13.27 12.16
C VAL A 50 -0.90 -11.82 12.04
N LEU A 51 -0.75 -11.09 13.16
CA LEU A 51 -0.18 -9.75 13.17
C LEU A 51 1.27 -9.73 12.67
N PHE A 52 2.11 -10.65 13.13
CA PHE A 52 3.50 -10.75 12.70
C PHE A 52 3.60 -11.16 11.21
N PHE A 53 2.70 -12.04 10.77
CA PHE A 53 2.62 -12.46 9.37
C PHE A 53 2.18 -11.31 8.47
N VAL A 54 1.10 -10.59 8.81
CA VAL A 54 0.66 -9.38 8.08
C VAL A 54 1.74 -8.30 8.07
N LEU A 55 2.47 -8.11 9.17
CA LEU A 55 3.57 -7.14 9.24
C LEU A 55 4.72 -7.51 8.29
N ALA A 56 5.13 -8.78 8.31
CA ALA A 56 6.17 -9.29 7.42
C ALA A 56 5.72 -9.26 5.96
N PHE A 57 4.46 -9.63 5.68
CA PHE A 57 3.88 -9.64 4.34
C PHE A 57 3.66 -8.22 3.79
N GLY A 58 3.33 -7.26 4.65
CA GLY A 58 3.22 -5.85 4.31
C GLY A 58 4.57 -5.24 3.92
N MET A 59 5.62 -5.51 4.70
CA MET A 59 6.98 -5.11 4.32
C MET A 59 7.46 -5.83 3.06
N LEU A 60 7.23 -7.13 2.93
CA LEU A 60 7.60 -7.89 1.74
C LEU A 60 6.87 -7.40 0.49
N GLY A 61 5.57 -7.11 0.55
CA GLY A 61 4.80 -6.60 -0.58
C GLY A 61 5.28 -5.22 -1.04
N PHE A 62 5.64 -4.35 -0.09
CA PHE A 62 6.20 -3.03 -0.38
C PHE A 62 7.59 -3.13 -1.00
N VAL A 63 8.46 -3.98 -0.43
CA VAL A 63 9.81 -4.21 -0.94
C VAL A 63 9.75 -4.89 -2.32
N ALA A 64 8.91 -5.90 -2.51
CA ALA A 64 8.75 -6.59 -3.78
C ALA A 64 8.24 -5.65 -4.88
N LYS A 65 7.25 -4.79 -4.61
CA LYS A 65 6.83 -3.73 -5.54
C LYS A 65 8.02 -2.86 -5.95
N THR A 66 8.79 -2.39 -4.97
CA THR A 66 9.93 -1.49 -5.21
C THR A 66 11.02 -2.17 -6.04
N VAL A 67 11.32 -3.43 -5.73
CA VAL A 67 12.30 -4.25 -6.46
C VAL A 67 11.82 -4.56 -7.88
N ILE A 68 10.53 -4.86 -8.06
CA ILE A 68 9.96 -5.13 -9.38
C ILE A 68 9.98 -3.87 -10.24
N GLN A 69 9.63 -2.69 -9.71
CA GLN A 69 9.75 -1.42 -10.43
C GLN A 69 11.20 -1.17 -10.88
N MET A 70 12.16 -1.42 -9.99
CA MET A 70 13.59 -1.25 -10.27
C MET A 70 14.12 -2.24 -11.33
N ILE A 71 13.67 -3.49 -11.34
CA ILE A 71 14.06 -4.51 -12.34
C ILE A 71 13.37 -4.25 -13.69
N LEU A 72 12.12 -3.77 -13.67
CA LEU A 72 11.39 -3.42 -14.90
C LEU A 72 11.89 -2.10 -15.52
N GLY A 73 12.79 -1.38 -14.85
CA GLY A 73 13.45 -0.18 -15.36
C GLY A 73 12.55 1.06 -15.38
N LEU A 74 11.61 1.15 -14.43
CA LEU A 74 10.66 2.26 -14.27
C LEU A 74 11.07 3.14 -13.09
#